data_AF-A0A8T7JQB9-F1
#
_entry.id   AF-A0A8T7JQB9-F1
#
_cell.length_a   1.000
_cell.length_b   1.000
_cell.length_c   1.000
_cell.angle_alpha   90.00
_cell.angle_beta   90.00
_cell.angle_gamma   90.00
#
_symmetry.space_group_name_H-M   'P 1'
#
loop_
_entity.id
_entity.type
_entity.pdbx_description
1 polymer ?
#
loop_
_entity_poly.entity_id
_entity_poly.type
_entity_poly.pdbx_seq_one_letter_code
_entity_poly.pdbx_strand_id
1 'polypeptide(L)'
;MSAQTSFVGDWLVSEYLYTPAGEFVGLIHQRRQVQPNGELTRVIQITEKVQVADSISDEAKALANIMDERSGASIFDLKLVGKARHYLGGDVIGGGFSWKDGVLTAKGLWTRFGYNFTSFSILLNPRRQVTGGRYYKANQEIAVIVGVAVPEDEGFPKMSAGAMAKEYRGERFSISPDGELLETTPITTNEHTFTDKEGMRGNEKHYGALRELEMVAAPGETISAIEVVDHASGSVAGIWKKFRDEKLNQVDVYLLRAG
;
A
#
# COMPACT_ATOMS: atom_id res chain seq x y z
N MET A 1 28.13 -6.35 -3.02
CA MET A 1 27.31 -5.83 -4.14
C MET A 1 25.95 -5.47 -3.56
N SER A 2 25.58 -4.18 -3.49
CA SER A 2 24.28 -3.80 -2.96
C SER A 2 23.21 -4.26 -3.95
N ALA A 3 22.30 -5.13 -3.52
CA ALA A 3 21.13 -5.46 -4.31
C ALA A 3 20.38 -4.16 -4.61
N GLN A 4 20.35 -3.77 -5.88
CA GLN A 4 19.59 -2.61 -6.34
C GLN A 4 18.14 -2.85 -5.91
N THR A 5 17.58 -1.99 -5.07
CA THR A 5 16.19 -2.15 -4.65
C THR A 5 15.31 -2.00 -5.89
N SER A 6 14.34 -2.89 -6.07
CA SER A 6 13.41 -2.92 -7.23
C SER A 6 12.58 -1.65 -7.44
N PHE A 7 12.74 -0.64 -6.58
CA PHE A 7 12.07 0.65 -6.58
C PHE A 7 12.95 1.83 -7.05
N VAL A 8 14.24 1.62 -7.37
CA VAL A 8 15.12 2.69 -7.85
C VAL A 8 14.62 3.24 -9.19
N GLY A 9 14.58 4.57 -9.33
CA GLY A 9 14.16 5.26 -10.53
C GLY A 9 13.32 6.49 -10.25
N ASP A 10 12.89 7.13 -11.33
CA ASP A 10 11.94 8.24 -11.33
C ASP A 10 10.53 7.72 -11.62
N TRP A 11 9.59 8.04 -10.73
CA TRP A 11 8.23 7.53 -10.75
C TRP A 11 7.20 8.65 -10.70
N LEU A 12 6.13 8.48 -11.47
CA LEU A 12 4.91 9.25 -11.32
C LEU A 12 3.88 8.44 -10.56
N VAL A 13 3.30 9.05 -9.53
CA VAL A 13 2.34 8.42 -8.62
C VAL A 13 1.03 9.18 -8.67
N SER A 14 -0.06 8.42 -8.75
CA SER A 14 -1.42 8.92 -8.60
C SER A 14 -2.05 8.26 -7.37
N GLU A 15 -2.32 9.06 -6.33
CA GLU A 15 -2.93 8.62 -5.07
C GLU A 15 -4.39 9.10 -5.00
N TYR A 16 -5.32 8.17 -4.87
CA TYR A 16 -6.74 8.41 -4.68
C TYR A 16 -7.02 8.52 -3.18
N LEU A 17 -7.56 9.67 -2.78
CA LEU A 17 -7.81 10.03 -1.38
C LEU A 17 -9.26 9.72 -1.01
N TYR A 18 -9.44 9.07 0.14
CA TYR A 18 -10.74 8.74 0.71
C TYR A 18 -10.84 9.17 2.17
N THR A 19 -12.06 9.50 2.60
CA THR A 19 -12.39 9.60 4.03
C THR A 19 -12.34 8.22 4.68
N PRO A 20 -12.23 8.11 6.02
CA PRO A 20 -12.32 6.83 6.74
C PRO A 20 -13.60 6.04 6.43
N ALA A 21 -14.69 6.75 6.13
CA ALA A 21 -15.99 6.22 5.76
C ALA A 21 -16.09 5.74 4.30
N GLY A 22 -15.08 6.01 3.46
CA GLY A 22 -15.02 5.55 2.07
C GLY A 22 -15.49 6.56 1.03
N GLU A 23 -15.78 7.80 1.42
CA GLU A 23 -16.09 8.86 0.45
C GLU A 23 -14.83 9.23 -0.33
N PHE A 24 -14.91 9.26 -1.67
CA PHE A 24 -13.82 9.71 -2.52
C PHE A 24 -13.68 11.23 -2.47
N VAL A 25 -12.50 11.71 -2.05
CA VAL A 25 -12.22 13.13 -1.84
C VAL A 25 -11.58 13.77 -3.07
N GLY A 26 -10.68 13.04 -3.73
CA GLY A 26 -9.92 13.60 -4.84
C GLY A 26 -8.64 12.82 -5.16
N LEU A 27 -7.86 13.39 -6.07
CA LEU A 27 -6.64 12.81 -6.59
C LEU A 27 -5.42 13.64 -6.17
N ILE A 28 -4.34 12.97 -5.77
CA ILE A 28 -3.05 13.60 -5.49
C ILE A 28 -2.02 13.04 -6.45
N HIS A 29 -1.34 13.94 -7.16
CA HIS A 29 -0.20 13.58 -7.98
C HIS A 29 1.10 13.75 -7.21
N GLN A 30 2.03 12.84 -7.45
CA GLN A 30 3.36 12.89 -6.88
C GLN A 30 4.42 12.53 -7.93
N ARG A 31 5.55 13.23 -7.89
CA ARG A 31 6.81 12.82 -8.51
C ARG A 31 7.72 12.23 -7.44
N ARG A 32 8.30 11.06 -7.68
CA ARG A 32 9.17 10.36 -6.73
C ARG A 32 10.47 9.95 -7.40
N GLN A 33 11.58 10.47 -6.89
CA GLN A 33 12.92 10.01 -7.28
C GLN A 33 13.46 9.12 -6.17
N VAL A 34 13.86 7.90 -6.52
CA VAL A 34 14.46 6.93 -5.60
C VAL A 34 15.84 6.60 -6.12
N GLN A 35 16.87 7.06 -5.42
CA GLN A 35 18.26 6.98 -5.90
C GLN A 35 19.20 6.37 -4.85
N PRO A 36 20.22 5.61 -5.28
CA PRO A 36 21.29 5.18 -4.38
C PRO A 36 21.98 6.37 -3.71
N ASN A 37 22.32 6.24 -2.43
CA ASN A 37 23.03 7.24 -1.63
C ASN A 37 24.02 6.55 -0.68
N GLY A 38 25.09 5.98 -1.25
CA GLY A 38 26.04 5.14 -0.50
C GLY A 38 25.37 3.86 -0.02
N GLU A 39 25.37 3.62 1.30
CA GLU A 39 24.68 2.49 1.95
C GLU A 39 23.18 2.75 2.16
N LEU A 40 22.70 3.95 1.83
CA LEU A 40 21.31 4.36 1.96
C LEU A 40 20.65 4.47 0.57
N THR A 41 19.33 4.56 0.56
CA THR A 41 18.55 4.96 -0.61
C THR A 41 17.87 6.29 -0.31
N ARG A 42 18.14 7.32 -1.09
CA ARG A 42 17.46 8.62 -0.96
C ARG A 42 16.14 8.61 -1.70
N VAL A 43 15.10 9.13 -1.06
CA VAL A 43 13.80 9.41 -1.66
C VAL A 43 13.58 10.92 -1.69
N ILE A 44 13.29 11.43 -2.87
CA ILE A 44 12.83 12.80 -3.08
C ILE A 44 11.41 12.70 -3.60
N GLN A 45 10.46 13.27 -2.84
CA GLN A 45 9.05 13.24 -3.15
C GLN A 45 8.54 14.66 -3.31
N ILE A 46 7.96 14.97 -4.47
CA ILE A 46 7.24 16.22 -4.71
C ILE A 46 5.76 15.90 -4.83
N THR A 47 4.97 16.38 -3.89
CA THR A 47 3.53 16.12 -3.81
C THR A 47 2.74 17.35 -4.21
N GLU A 48 1.81 17.18 -5.14
CA GLU A 48 0.86 18.24 -5.54
C GLU A 48 -0.30 18.34 -4.54
N LYS A 49 -1.06 19.43 -4.63
CA LYS A 49 -2.28 19.60 -3.86
C LYS A 49 -3.36 18.61 -4.29
N VAL A 50 -4.37 18.41 -3.44
CA VAL A 50 -5.51 17.56 -3.75
C VAL A 50 -6.31 18.18 -4.90
N GLN A 51 -6.48 17.42 -5.98
CA GLN A 51 -7.46 17.70 -7.02
C GLN A 51 -8.81 17.20 -6.52
N VAL A 52 -9.54 18.11 -5.88
CA VAL A 52 -10.80 17.82 -5.18
C VAL A 52 -11.87 17.36 -6.16
N ALA A 53 -12.60 16.30 -5.79
CA ALA A 53 -13.73 15.78 -6.56
C ALA A 53 -14.96 16.69 -6.44
N ASP A 54 -15.85 16.60 -7.43
CA ASP A 54 -17.10 17.36 -7.43
C ASP A 54 -18.07 16.84 -6.35
N SER A 55 -18.86 17.75 -5.77
CA SER A 55 -19.97 17.43 -4.85
C SER A 55 -19.60 16.62 -3.60
N ILE A 56 -18.42 16.85 -3.04
CA ILE A 56 -17.98 16.21 -1.79
C ILE A 56 -18.59 16.87 -0.53
N SER A 57 -18.69 16.08 0.55
CA SER A 57 -19.14 16.52 1.87
C SER A 57 -18.22 17.57 2.49
N ASP A 58 -18.71 18.27 3.52
CA ASP A 58 -17.87 19.23 4.25
C ASP A 58 -16.75 18.54 5.04
N GLU A 59 -16.97 17.30 5.48
CA GLU A 59 -15.93 16.45 6.09
C GLU A 59 -14.82 16.16 5.08
N ALA A 60 -15.17 15.77 3.85
CA ALA A 60 -14.21 15.53 2.78
C ALA A 60 -13.45 16.81 2.38
N LYS A 61 -14.09 17.98 2.38
CA LYS A 61 -13.40 19.26 2.13
C LYS A 61 -12.39 19.58 3.23
N ALA A 62 -12.77 19.38 4.48
CA ALA A 62 -11.87 19.56 5.62
C ALA A 62 -10.67 18.62 5.53
N LEU A 63 -10.90 17.36 5.14
CA LEU A 63 -9.83 16.40 4.90
C LEU A 63 -8.91 16.81 3.74
N ALA A 64 -9.45 17.28 2.62
CA ALA A 64 -8.64 17.79 1.50
C ALA A 64 -7.70 18.92 1.96
N ASN A 65 -8.21 19.86 2.76
CA ASN A 65 -7.41 20.95 3.32
C ASN A 65 -6.27 20.44 4.22
N ILE A 66 -6.54 19.42 5.05
CA ILE A 66 -5.50 18.77 5.85
C ILE A 66 -4.44 18.15 4.93
N MET A 67 -4.86 17.36 3.94
CA MET A 67 -3.95 16.65 3.04
C MET A 67 -3.14 17.60 2.14
N ASP A 68 -3.64 18.80 1.87
CA ASP A 68 -2.94 19.89 1.17
C ASP A 68 -1.69 20.37 1.93
N GLU A 69 -1.65 20.26 3.26
CA GLU A 69 -0.47 20.61 4.08
C GLU A 69 0.74 19.69 3.80
N ARG A 70 0.51 18.51 3.22
CA ARG A 70 1.57 17.58 2.77
C ARG A 70 2.23 18.03 1.47
N SER A 71 1.64 18.98 0.74
CA SER A 71 2.15 19.40 -0.57
C SER A 71 3.57 20.00 -0.50
N GLY A 72 4.27 19.94 -1.62
CA GLY A 72 5.66 20.37 -1.76
C GLY A 72 6.66 19.22 -1.67
N ALA A 73 7.93 19.58 -1.47
CA ALA A 73 9.04 18.64 -1.48
C ALA A 73 9.26 18.01 -0.10
N SER A 74 9.54 16.71 -0.08
CA SER A 74 9.96 15.94 1.09
C SER A 74 11.17 15.08 0.72
N ILE A 75 12.19 15.08 1.58
CA ILE A 75 13.44 14.34 1.36
C ILE A 75 13.75 13.51 2.59
N PHE A 76 13.97 12.22 2.38
CA PHE A 76 14.38 11.28 3.42
C PHE A 76 15.22 10.16 2.84
N ASP A 77 16.04 9.55 3.68
CA ASP A 77 16.87 8.40 3.35
C ASP A 77 16.25 7.12 3.93
N LEU A 78 16.51 6.00 3.26
CA LEU A 78 16.06 4.67 3.64
C LEU A 78 17.30 3.81 3.94
N LYS A 79 17.32 3.18 5.11
CA LYS A 79 18.35 2.21 5.48
C LYS A 79 17.75 0.81 5.56
N LEU A 80 18.32 -0.15 4.83
CA LEU A 80 17.94 -1.56 4.97
C LEU A 80 18.80 -2.23 6.06
N VAL A 81 18.14 -2.97 6.94
CA VAL A 81 18.75 -3.81 7.98
C VAL A 81 18.05 -5.17 7.95
N GLY A 82 18.64 -6.13 7.24
CA GLY A 82 17.96 -7.39 6.93
C GLY A 82 16.68 -7.14 6.11
N LYS A 83 15.53 -7.61 6.62
CA LYS A 83 14.20 -7.36 6.05
C LYS A 83 13.58 -6.04 6.50
N ALA A 84 14.12 -5.43 7.55
CA ALA A 84 13.64 -4.15 8.06
C ALA A 84 14.17 -2.99 7.21
N ARG A 85 13.35 -1.95 7.07
CA ARG A 85 13.69 -0.70 6.41
C ARG A 85 13.45 0.46 7.36
N HIS A 86 14.44 1.28 7.63
CA HIS A 86 14.31 2.47 8.47
C HIS A 86 14.16 3.70 7.60
N TYR A 87 13.20 4.55 7.93
CA TYR A 87 13.02 5.86 7.33
C TYR A 87 13.77 6.88 8.18
N LEU A 88 14.74 7.55 7.57
CA LEU A 88 15.70 8.43 8.21
C LEU A 88 15.63 9.80 7.52
N GLY A 89 14.96 10.77 8.14
CA GLY A 89 14.89 12.12 7.56
C GLY A 89 14.13 13.10 8.41
N GLY A 90 14.33 14.39 8.10
CA GLY A 90 13.62 15.48 8.74
C GLY A 90 12.14 15.58 8.35
N ASP A 91 11.73 14.94 7.24
CA ASP A 91 10.33 14.90 6.75
C ASP A 91 9.60 13.59 7.09
N VAL A 92 10.32 12.47 7.26
CA VAL A 92 9.76 11.16 7.57
C VAL A 92 10.66 10.38 8.52
N ILE A 93 10.06 9.86 9.59
CA ILE A 93 10.69 8.87 10.48
C ILE A 93 9.78 7.65 10.61
N GLY A 94 10.36 6.46 10.69
CA GLY A 94 9.56 5.24 10.76
C GLY A 94 10.30 3.98 10.39
N GLY A 95 9.53 2.91 10.22
CA GLY A 95 10.03 1.58 9.92
C GLY A 95 9.11 0.85 8.95
N GLY A 96 9.70 0.00 8.12
CA GLY A 96 8.99 -0.92 7.25
C GLY A 96 9.61 -2.30 7.27
N PHE A 97 8.90 -3.24 6.69
CA PHE A 97 9.28 -4.63 6.59
C PHE A 97 9.03 -5.12 5.17
N SER A 98 10.08 -5.64 4.53
CA SER A 98 10.03 -6.23 3.20
C SER A 98 9.67 -7.71 3.33
N TRP A 99 8.46 -8.07 2.93
CA TRP A 99 7.97 -9.45 2.99
C TRP A 99 8.60 -10.31 1.89
N LYS A 100 8.63 -9.78 0.67
CA LYS A 100 9.37 -10.32 -0.48
C LYS A 100 9.89 -9.18 -1.34
N ASP A 101 10.70 -9.48 -2.34
CA ASP A 101 11.09 -8.46 -3.31
C ASP A 101 9.85 -7.81 -3.94
N GLY A 102 9.87 -6.48 -3.98
CA GLY A 102 8.76 -5.65 -4.43
C GLY A 102 7.57 -5.55 -3.47
N VAL A 103 7.55 -6.18 -2.30
CA VAL A 103 6.42 -6.13 -1.36
C VAL A 103 6.84 -5.74 0.05
N LEU A 104 6.23 -4.68 0.56
CA LEU A 104 6.52 -4.18 1.90
C LEU A 104 5.29 -3.58 2.57
N THR A 105 5.36 -3.54 3.91
CA THR A 105 4.47 -2.70 4.72
C THR A 105 5.30 -1.79 5.63
N ALA A 106 4.81 -0.60 5.93
CA ALA A 106 5.51 0.36 6.77
C ALA A 106 4.58 1.14 7.68
N LYS A 107 5.18 1.80 8.67
CA LYS A 107 4.54 2.75 9.55
C LYS A 107 5.52 3.82 9.99
N GLY A 108 5.03 4.99 10.34
CA GLY A 108 5.87 6.08 10.78
C GLY A 108 5.12 7.37 11.02
N LEU A 109 5.85 8.46 10.99
CA LEU A 109 5.38 9.82 11.16
C LEU A 109 5.94 10.67 10.03
N TRP A 110 5.06 11.42 9.38
CA TRP A 110 5.46 12.58 8.58
C TRP A 110 5.66 13.75 9.54
N THR A 111 6.92 14.07 9.84
CA THR A 111 7.28 15.00 10.93
C THR A 111 6.85 16.43 10.64
N ARG A 112 7.00 16.91 9.40
CA ARG A 112 6.54 18.25 8.99
C ARG A 112 5.01 18.34 8.90
N PHE A 113 4.37 17.27 8.44
CA PHE A 113 2.91 17.20 8.30
C PHE A 113 2.21 16.95 9.65
N GLY A 114 2.87 16.27 10.59
CA GLY A 114 2.37 15.99 11.93
C GLY A 114 1.45 14.77 12.05
N TYR A 115 1.39 13.89 11.04
CA TYR A 115 0.49 12.73 11.02
C TYR A 115 1.25 11.41 10.96
N ASN A 116 0.80 10.45 11.78
CA ASN A 116 1.26 9.08 11.68
C ASN A 116 0.72 8.45 10.41
N PHE A 117 1.43 7.45 9.89
CA PHE A 117 0.95 6.66 8.78
C PHE A 117 1.16 5.17 9.00
N THR A 118 0.30 4.38 8.36
CA THR A 118 0.61 3.01 7.95
C THR A 118 0.59 2.98 6.42
N SER A 119 1.39 2.13 5.80
CA SER A 119 1.41 2.02 4.35
C SER A 119 1.80 0.63 3.87
N PHE A 120 1.47 0.36 2.62
CA PHE A 120 1.91 -0.81 1.90
C PHE A 120 2.41 -0.41 0.51
N SER A 121 3.20 -1.31 -0.07
CA SER A 121 3.53 -1.23 -1.47
C SER A 121 3.80 -2.61 -2.05
N ILE A 122 3.32 -2.82 -3.28
CA ILE A 122 3.42 -4.07 -4.03
C ILE A 122 3.80 -3.74 -5.48
N LEU A 123 4.92 -4.23 -5.97
CA LEU A 123 5.23 -4.27 -7.40
C LEU A 123 4.38 -5.36 -8.07
N LEU A 124 3.51 -4.94 -8.99
CA LEU A 124 2.72 -5.85 -9.82
C LEU A 124 3.56 -6.40 -10.98
N ASN A 125 4.47 -5.55 -11.48
CA ASN A 125 5.51 -5.85 -12.44
C ASN A 125 6.62 -4.79 -12.31
N PRO A 126 7.76 -4.93 -13.01
CA PRO A 126 8.88 -3.98 -12.89
C PRO A 126 8.56 -2.52 -13.24
N ARG A 127 7.43 -2.26 -13.93
CA ARG A 127 7.00 -0.92 -14.36
C ARG A 127 5.72 -0.45 -13.70
N ARG A 128 5.16 -1.20 -12.74
CA ARG A 128 3.90 -0.82 -12.11
C ARG A 128 3.83 -1.28 -10.66
N GLN A 129 3.61 -0.31 -9.78
CA GLN A 129 3.54 -0.48 -8.34
C GLN A 129 2.18 -0.01 -7.85
N VAL A 130 1.52 -0.79 -6.99
CA VAL A 130 0.43 -0.28 -6.17
C VAL A 130 0.97 0.11 -4.80
N THR A 131 0.42 1.18 -4.25
CA THR A 131 0.75 1.69 -2.94
C THR A 131 -0.52 2.16 -2.26
N GLY A 132 -0.50 2.25 -0.95
CA GLY A 132 -1.62 2.77 -0.19
C GLY A 132 -1.27 2.84 1.26
N GLY A 133 -2.23 3.27 2.06
CA GLY A 133 -2.01 3.49 3.47
C GLY A 133 -3.09 4.34 4.12
N ARG A 134 -2.89 4.58 5.41
CA ARG A 134 -3.79 5.34 6.24
C ARG A 134 -2.99 6.42 6.97
N TYR A 135 -3.62 7.57 7.19
CA TYR A 135 -3.07 8.66 7.98
C TYR A 135 -3.84 8.80 9.29
N TYR A 136 -3.12 9.14 10.36
CA TYR A 136 -3.68 9.24 11.69
C TYR A 136 -3.21 10.49 12.42
N LYS A 137 -4.12 11.13 13.14
CA LYS A 137 -3.81 12.11 14.17
C LYS A 137 -3.93 11.42 15.53
N ALA A 138 -2.80 11.23 16.20
CA ALA A 138 -2.70 10.30 17.33
C ALA A 138 -3.24 8.91 16.95
N ASN A 139 -4.38 8.49 17.51
CA ASN A 139 -5.05 7.22 17.24
C ASN A 139 -6.28 7.36 16.33
N GLN A 140 -6.66 8.57 15.91
CA GLN A 140 -7.80 8.79 15.04
C GLN A 140 -7.35 8.73 13.58
N GLU A 141 -7.95 7.81 12.83
CA GLU A 141 -7.80 7.78 11.39
C GLU A 141 -8.45 9.01 10.75
N ILE A 142 -7.70 9.66 9.85
CA ILE A 142 -8.18 10.85 9.15
C ILE A 142 -8.32 10.63 7.65
N ALA A 143 -7.53 9.72 7.05
CA ALA A 143 -7.48 9.56 5.61
C ALA A 143 -7.06 8.15 5.22
N VAL A 144 -7.58 7.69 4.08
CA VAL A 144 -7.13 6.47 3.40
C VAL A 144 -6.67 6.85 2.00
N ILE A 145 -5.53 6.30 1.59
CA ILE A 145 -5.04 6.45 0.23
C ILE A 145 -4.82 5.08 -0.41
N VAL A 146 -5.15 4.99 -1.70
CA VAL A 146 -4.68 3.93 -2.58
C VAL A 146 -4.17 4.60 -3.84
N GLY A 147 -3.04 4.14 -4.36
CA GLY A 147 -2.39 4.76 -5.48
C GLY A 147 -1.59 3.79 -6.31
N VAL A 148 -1.22 4.27 -7.49
CA VAL A 148 -0.41 3.53 -8.45
C VAL A 148 0.75 4.39 -8.88
N ALA A 149 1.92 3.76 -9.03
CA ALA A 149 3.12 4.37 -9.55
C ALA A 149 3.60 3.64 -10.81
N VAL A 150 4.08 4.42 -11.78
CA VAL A 150 4.72 3.97 -13.01
C VAL A 150 5.99 4.80 -13.25
N PRO A 151 6.94 4.30 -14.05
CA PRO A 151 8.07 5.08 -14.54
C PRO A 151 7.64 6.44 -15.14
N GLU A 152 8.47 7.47 -14.97
CA GLU A 152 8.13 8.84 -15.37
C GLU A 152 7.80 8.99 -16.87
N ASP A 153 8.39 8.16 -17.73
CA ASP A 153 8.16 8.13 -19.18
C ASP A 153 6.74 7.67 -19.58
N GLU A 154 5.95 7.11 -18.66
CA GLU A 154 4.57 6.66 -18.92
C GLU A 154 3.50 7.71 -18.63
N GLY A 155 3.85 8.82 -17.98
CA GLY A 155 2.89 9.83 -17.51
C GLY A 155 2.14 9.43 -16.24
N PHE A 156 1.28 10.31 -15.73
CA PHE A 156 0.54 10.04 -14.49
C PHE A 156 -0.43 8.86 -14.68
N PRO A 157 -0.26 7.77 -13.90
CA PRO A 157 -1.07 6.58 -14.07
C PRO A 157 -2.50 6.80 -13.56
N LYS A 158 -3.43 5.96 -14.02
CA LYS A 158 -4.79 5.91 -13.47
C LYS A 158 -5.07 4.51 -12.93
N MET A 159 -5.77 4.44 -11.81
CA MET A 159 -6.53 3.25 -11.42
C MET A 159 -7.89 3.35 -12.12
N SER A 160 -8.10 2.49 -13.10
CA SER A 160 -9.39 2.34 -13.76
C SER A 160 -10.30 1.46 -12.90
N ALA A 161 -11.56 1.84 -12.76
CA ALA A 161 -12.60 0.89 -12.36
C ALA A 161 -12.84 -0.10 -13.50
N GLY A 162 -13.16 -1.34 -13.17
CA GLY A 162 -13.45 -2.36 -14.17
C GLY A 162 -14.18 -3.55 -13.57
N ALA A 163 -14.65 -4.44 -14.44
CA ALA A 163 -15.11 -5.75 -14.00
C ALA A 163 -13.90 -6.62 -13.61
N MET A 164 -14.10 -7.47 -12.60
CA MET A 164 -13.13 -8.52 -12.28
C MET A 164 -12.98 -9.46 -13.48
N ALA A 165 -11.76 -9.92 -13.73
CA ALA A 165 -11.52 -10.97 -14.71
C ALA A 165 -12.22 -12.26 -14.25
N LYS A 166 -12.60 -13.11 -15.22
CA LYS A 166 -13.22 -14.41 -14.92
C LYS A 166 -12.28 -15.35 -14.19
N GLU A 167 -10.98 -15.16 -14.33
CA GLU A 167 -9.97 -16.00 -13.71
C GLU A 167 -8.66 -15.22 -13.58
N TYR A 168 -8.02 -15.39 -12.43
CA TYR A 168 -6.70 -14.90 -12.09
C TYR A 168 -5.79 -16.07 -11.75
N ARG A 169 -4.54 -16.00 -12.18
CA ARG A 169 -3.51 -17.02 -11.94
C ARG A 169 -2.23 -16.38 -11.42
N GLY A 170 -1.53 -17.07 -10.54
CA GLY A 170 -0.22 -16.66 -10.06
C GLY A 170 0.20 -17.44 -8.84
N GLU A 171 0.92 -16.78 -7.94
CA GLU A 171 1.55 -17.44 -6.80
C GLU A 171 1.15 -16.76 -5.48
N ARG A 172 0.99 -17.59 -4.46
CA ARG A 172 0.92 -17.19 -3.05
C ARG A 172 2.22 -17.58 -2.36
N PHE A 173 2.80 -16.63 -1.64
CA PHE A 173 4.00 -16.77 -0.82
C PHE A 173 3.58 -16.75 0.64
N SER A 174 3.72 -17.87 1.34
CA SER A 174 3.54 -17.98 2.79
C SER A 174 4.86 -17.62 3.47
N ILE A 175 4.85 -16.62 4.34
CA ILE A 175 6.04 -15.99 4.91
C ILE A 175 5.91 -15.97 6.44
N SER A 176 6.99 -16.29 7.14
CA SER A 176 7.06 -16.25 8.60
C SER A 176 7.07 -14.81 9.14
N PRO A 177 6.86 -14.60 10.44
CA PRO A 177 6.89 -13.26 11.06
C PRO A 177 8.23 -12.53 10.93
N ASP A 178 9.33 -13.26 10.80
CA ASP A 178 10.70 -12.76 10.58
C ASP A 178 11.09 -12.63 9.10
N GLY A 179 10.16 -12.92 8.17
CA GLY A 179 10.33 -12.65 6.75
C GLY A 179 11.02 -13.76 5.96
N GLU A 180 11.07 -14.98 6.50
CA GLU A 180 11.51 -16.17 5.80
C GLU A 180 10.37 -16.74 4.96
N LEU A 181 10.69 -17.15 3.73
CA LEU A 181 9.72 -17.80 2.86
C LEU A 181 9.52 -19.25 3.33
N LEU A 182 8.29 -19.59 3.71
CA LEU A 182 7.91 -20.92 4.15
C LEU A 182 7.45 -21.78 2.96
N GLU A 183 6.63 -21.21 2.08
CA GLU A 183 6.01 -21.94 0.98
C GLU A 183 5.67 -21.00 -0.19
N THR A 184 5.79 -21.51 -1.42
CA THR A 184 5.17 -20.91 -2.61
C THR A 184 4.14 -21.87 -3.17
N THR A 185 2.88 -21.43 -3.27
CA THR A 185 1.77 -22.21 -3.80
C THR A 185 1.21 -21.54 -5.05
N PRO A 186 1.18 -22.21 -6.22
CA PRO A 186 0.43 -21.73 -7.37
C PRO A 186 -1.07 -21.68 -7.03
N ILE A 187 -1.73 -20.58 -7.37
CA ILE A 187 -3.17 -20.40 -7.13
C ILE A 187 -3.90 -19.89 -8.37
N THR A 188 -5.14 -20.35 -8.50
CA THR A 188 -6.10 -19.89 -9.50
C THR A 188 -7.37 -19.51 -8.76
N THR A 189 -7.92 -18.32 -9.04
CA THR A 189 -9.16 -17.83 -8.42
C THR A 189 -9.98 -17.06 -9.45
N ASN A 190 -11.30 -17.09 -9.31
CA ASN A 190 -12.25 -16.28 -10.10
C ASN A 190 -12.95 -15.21 -9.25
N GLU A 191 -12.61 -15.13 -7.97
CA GLU A 191 -13.14 -14.16 -7.00
C GLU A 191 -11.99 -13.53 -6.21
N HIS A 192 -12.33 -12.57 -5.34
CA HIS A 192 -11.40 -12.05 -4.36
C HIS A 192 -10.84 -13.22 -3.53
N THR A 193 -9.52 -13.35 -3.52
CA THR A 193 -8.79 -14.62 -3.39
C THR A 193 -9.07 -15.44 -2.11
N PHE A 194 -9.66 -14.82 -1.08
CA PHE A 194 -9.89 -15.42 0.22
C PHE A 194 -11.15 -14.85 0.91
N THR A 195 -12.23 -14.64 0.15
CA THR A 195 -13.55 -14.24 0.66
C THR A 195 -14.09 -15.17 1.74
N ASP A 196 -14.99 -14.63 2.57
CA ASP A 196 -15.65 -15.27 3.71
C ASP A 196 -15.85 -16.77 3.53
N LYS A 197 -15.01 -17.55 4.22
CA LYS A 197 -15.27 -18.97 4.43
C LYS A 197 -16.26 -19.09 5.58
N GLU A 198 -17.13 -20.10 5.52
CA GLU A 198 -18.08 -20.40 6.60
C GLU A 198 -17.40 -20.30 7.98
N GLY A 199 -17.92 -19.43 8.85
CA GLY A 199 -17.41 -19.22 10.21
C GLY A 199 -16.54 -17.97 10.40
N MET A 200 -16.04 -17.33 9.35
CA MET A 200 -15.36 -16.04 9.46
C MET A 200 -16.36 -14.93 9.78
N ARG A 201 -15.99 -14.03 10.70
CA ARG A 201 -16.76 -12.82 11.01
C ARG A 201 -15.82 -11.64 11.03
N GLY A 202 -16.18 -10.56 10.34
CA GLY A 202 -15.30 -9.42 10.21
C GLY A 202 -15.96 -8.18 9.66
N ASN A 203 -15.13 -7.15 9.52
CA ASN A 203 -15.46 -5.92 8.84
C ASN A 203 -14.68 -5.86 7.52
N GLU A 204 -15.37 -5.43 6.48
CA GLU A 204 -14.81 -5.22 5.16
C GLU A 204 -15.03 -3.77 4.74
N LYS A 205 -13.99 -3.15 4.19
CA LYS A 205 -14.05 -1.77 3.69
C LYS A 205 -13.51 -1.71 2.26
N HIS A 206 -14.13 -0.84 1.46
CA HIS A 206 -13.76 -0.60 0.07
C HIS A 206 -13.42 0.87 -0.16
N TYR A 207 -12.30 1.11 -0.82
CA TYR A 207 -11.79 2.41 -1.20
C TYR A 207 -11.33 2.36 -2.66
N GLY A 208 -12.29 2.48 -3.59
CA GLY A 208 -12.02 2.29 -5.01
C GLY A 208 -11.46 0.89 -5.30
N ALA A 209 -10.21 0.84 -5.75
CA ALA A 209 -9.50 -0.41 -6.08
C ALA A 209 -8.96 -1.17 -4.85
N LEU A 210 -8.96 -0.56 -3.67
CA LEU A 210 -8.48 -1.17 -2.42
C LEU A 210 -9.64 -1.79 -1.65
N ARG A 211 -9.44 -3.05 -1.27
CA ARG A 211 -10.27 -3.78 -0.33
C ARG A 211 -9.45 -4.07 0.92
N GLU A 212 -10.01 -3.79 2.09
CA GLU A 212 -9.41 -4.13 3.37
C GLU A 212 -10.37 -4.97 4.21
N LEU A 213 -9.82 -5.96 4.92
CA LEU A 213 -10.58 -6.86 5.78
C LEU A 213 -9.90 -6.99 7.14
N GLU A 214 -10.72 -6.99 8.19
CA GLU A 214 -10.35 -7.38 9.54
C GLU A 214 -11.33 -8.46 10.00
N MET A 215 -10.82 -9.66 10.30
CA MET A 215 -11.66 -10.84 10.55
C MET A 215 -11.17 -11.65 11.75
N VAL A 216 -12.09 -12.33 12.41
CA VAL A 216 -11.80 -13.40 13.37
C VAL A 216 -11.98 -14.74 12.65
N ALA A 217 -10.92 -15.54 12.60
CA ALA A 217 -10.93 -16.84 11.92
C ALA A 217 -11.19 -18.01 12.88
N ALA A 218 -10.70 -17.91 14.12
CA ALA A 218 -10.88 -18.87 15.20
C ALA A 218 -10.63 -18.19 16.56
N PRO A 219 -10.94 -18.82 17.71
CA PRO A 219 -10.56 -18.28 19.01
C PRO A 219 -9.05 -17.99 19.08
N GLY A 220 -8.70 -16.74 19.41
CA GLY A 220 -7.31 -16.28 19.45
C GLY A 220 -6.69 -15.99 18.08
N GLU A 221 -7.41 -16.20 16.96
CA GLU A 221 -6.89 -15.98 15.60
C GLU A 221 -7.62 -14.86 14.87
N THR A 222 -6.86 -13.84 14.47
CA THR A 222 -7.37 -12.72 13.67
C THR A 222 -6.60 -12.60 12.35
N ILE A 223 -7.26 -12.02 11.35
CA ILE A 223 -6.71 -11.78 10.03
C ILE A 223 -6.90 -10.31 9.70
N SER A 224 -5.81 -9.66 9.29
CA SER A 224 -5.81 -8.34 8.67
C SER A 224 -5.36 -8.50 7.22
N ALA A 225 -6.17 -8.06 6.27
CA ALA A 225 -5.90 -8.25 4.85
C ALA A 225 -6.07 -6.96 4.07
N ILE A 226 -5.19 -6.77 3.09
CA ILE A 226 -5.33 -5.77 2.04
C ILE A 226 -5.28 -6.47 0.68
N GLU A 227 -6.13 -6.04 -0.24
CA GLU A 227 -6.12 -6.48 -1.63
C GLU A 227 -6.33 -5.27 -2.55
N VAL A 228 -5.55 -5.18 -3.61
CA VAL A 228 -5.69 -4.15 -4.64
C VAL A 228 -5.93 -4.80 -5.99
N VAL A 229 -6.98 -4.37 -6.67
CA VAL A 229 -7.30 -4.76 -8.04
C VAL A 229 -6.85 -3.65 -8.98
N ASP A 230 -5.82 -3.91 -9.78
CA ASP A 230 -5.39 -3.01 -10.83
C ASP A 230 -5.88 -3.49 -12.20
N HIS A 231 -7.00 -2.91 -12.65
CA HIS A 231 -7.61 -3.28 -13.93
C HIS A 231 -6.74 -2.92 -15.14
N ALA A 232 -5.91 -1.88 -15.04
CA ALA A 232 -5.05 -1.46 -16.13
C ALA A 232 -3.99 -2.52 -16.49
N SER A 233 -3.41 -3.21 -15.51
CA SER A 233 -2.50 -4.34 -15.73
C SER A 233 -3.18 -5.70 -15.61
N GLY A 234 -4.51 -5.75 -15.43
CA GLY A 234 -5.26 -6.98 -15.20
C GLY A 234 -4.71 -7.79 -14.02
N SER A 235 -4.25 -7.11 -12.95
CA SER A 235 -3.57 -7.75 -11.82
C SER A 235 -4.35 -7.59 -10.53
N VAL A 236 -4.24 -8.60 -9.66
CA VAL A 236 -4.73 -8.55 -8.28
C VAL A 236 -3.58 -8.91 -7.37
N ALA A 237 -3.38 -8.14 -6.32
CA ALA A 237 -2.34 -8.45 -5.35
C ALA A 237 -2.80 -8.13 -3.93
N GLY A 238 -2.29 -8.87 -2.96
CA GLY A 238 -2.68 -8.66 -1.58
C GLY A 238 -1.64 -9.13 -0.57
N ILE A 239 -1.83 -8.65 0.66
CA ILE A 239 -1.05 -9.01 1.85
C ILE A 239 -2.04 -9.39 2.94
N TRP A 240 -1.92 -10.61 3.44
CA TRP A 240 -2.77 -11.18 4.48
C TRP A 240 -1.91 -11.49 5.68
N LYS A 241 -2.18 -10.83 6.80
CA LYS A 241 -1.47 -11.02 8.07
C LYS A 241 -2.36 -11.82 9.00
N LYS A 242 -1.90 -13.00 9.39
CA LYS A 242 -2.58 -13.88 10.35
C LYS A 242 -1.92 -13.70 11.70
N PHE A 243 -2.72 -13.42 12.70
CA PHE A 243 -2.30 -13.26 14.08
C PHE A 243 -2.85 -14.41 14.91
N ARG A 244 -2.05 -14.88 15.87
CA ARG A 244 -2.48 -15.80 16.92
C ARG A 244 -2.08 -15.20 18.26
N ASP A 245 -3.05 -15.06 19.16
CA ASP A 245 -2.88 -14.44 20.48
C ASP A 245 -2.17 -13.08 20.37
N GLU A 246 -2.67 -12.24 19.45
CA GLU A 246 -2.17 -10.89 19.14
C GLU A 246 -0.74 -10.83 18.56
N LYS A 247 -0.09 -11.98 18.32
CA LYS A 247 1.23 -12.06 17.69
C LYS A 247 1.09 -12.39 16.22
N LEU A 248 1.87 -11.72 15.39
CA LEU A 248 1.96 -12.09 13.98
C LEU A 248 2.47 -13.52 13.87
N ASN A 249 1.68 -14.39 13.24
CA ASN A 249 1.98 -15.80 13.07
C ASN A 249 2.44 -16.11 11.64
N GLN A 250 1.83 -15.47 10.65
CA GLN A 250 2.12 -15.71 9.24
C GLN A 250 1.70 -14.51 8.38
N VAL A 251 2.40 -14.28 7.29
CA VAL A 251 2.01 -13.36 6.23
C VAL A 251 1.87 -14.12 4.92
N ASP A 252 0.72 -14.03 4.27
CA ASP A 252 0.56 -14.49 2.89
C ASP A 252 0.62 -13.28 1.97
N VAL A 253 1.45 -13.35 0.94
CA VAL A 253 1.50 -12.37 -0.15
C VAL A 253 1.11 -13.08 -1.42
N TYR A 254 0.28 -12.46 -2.27
CA TYR A 254 -0.02 -13.02 -3.59
C TYR A 254 -0.01 -11.94 -4.66
N LEU A 255 0.33 -12.36 -5.87
CA LEU A 255 0.30 -11.55 -7.07
C LEU A 255 -0.25 -12.41 -8.20
N LEU A 256 -1.42 -12.02 -8.69
CA LEU A 256 -2.18 -12.74 -9.68
C LEU A 256 -2.43 -11.86 -10.90
N ARG A 257 -2.55 -12.50 -12.06
CA ARG A 257 -2.83 -11.85 -13.34
C ARG A 257 -4.01 -12.53 -14.01
N ALA A 258 -4.82 -11.75 -14.71
CA ALA A 258 -5.90 -12.26 -15.54
C ALA A 258 -5.34 -13.29 -16.54
N GLY A 259 -5.99 -14.45 -16.61
CA GLY A 259 -5.68 -15.53 -17.55
C GLY A 259 -6.20 -15.28 -18.95
#